data_AF-A0AAD7X524-F1
#
_entry.id   AF-A0AAD7X524-F1
#
_cell.length_a   1.000
_cell.length_b   1.000
_cell.length_c   1.000
_cell.angle_alpha   90.00
_cell.angle_beta   90.00
_cell.angle_gamma   90.00
#
_symmetry.space_group_name_H-M   'P 1'
#
loop_
_entity.id
_entity.type
_entity.pdbx_description
1 polymer ?
#
loop_
_entity_poly.entity_id
_entity_poly.type
_entity_poly.pdbx_seq_one_letter_code
_entity_poly.pdbx_strand_id
1 'polypeptide(L)'
;MARKKVLTEAEEMEKQALQTELRRLRNQRYHLKRKQRKASQAGISVPVIGGGTDAAASAHAVAVTEEGGEEMLPDGPEPELEPQGSNGAGDEGDWLEDDAPIPTRGGSPIPILVTPNTALVEVLTNLNTRIKAWGYTDNLDGYVAAFKDEFAAAKLDEGAWEEWTSEKGAWLREGDMILEQIQVFISDGWMCSLSSRAGAMMWRHLTAVV
;
A
#
# COMPACT_ATOMS: atom_id res chain seq x y z
N MET A 1 33.16 -33.77 6.71
CA MET A 1 32.61 -32.44 7.08
C MET A 1 32.34 -31.51 5.88
N ALA A 2 32.88 -31.73 4.68
CA ALA A 2 32.67 -30.83 3.53
C ALA A 2 31.24 -30.83 2.93
N ARG A 3 30.47 -31.93 3.04
CA ARG A 3 29.14 -32.04 2.40
C ARG A 3 28.02 -31.22 3.08
N LYS A 4 28.12 -30.90 4.38
CA LYS A 4 27.08 -30.13 5.08
C LYS A 4 27.11 -28.63 4.76
N LYS A 5 28.27 -28.09 4.37
CA LYS A 5 28.44 -26.66 4.06
C LYS A 5 27.90 -26.27 2.68
N VAL A 6 27.91 -27.22 1.74
CA VAL A 6 27.42 -27.01 0.36
C VAL A 6 25.90 -26.99 0.29
N LEU A 7 25.21 -27.74 1.17
CA LEU A 7 23.73 -27.73 1.22
C LEU A 7 23.18 -26.38 1.71
N THR A 8 23.83 -25.76 2.69
CA THR A 8 23.39 -24.47 3.24
C THR A 8 23.56 -23.32 2.24
N GLU A 9 24.62 -23.33 1.43
CA GLU A 9 24.84 -22.32 0.40
C GLU A 9 23.84 -22.45 -0.77
N ALA A 10 23.42 -23.68 -1.10
CA ALA A 10 22.40 -23.93 -2.11
C ALA A 10 21.00 -23.44 -1.66
N GLU A 11 20.62 -23.72 -0.41
CA GLU A 11 19.35 -23.26 0.17
C GLU A 11 19.29 -21.72 0.29
N GLU A 12 20.42 -21.08 0.60
CA GLU A 12 20.51 -19.61 0.65
C GLU A 12 20.40 -18.97 -0.73
N MET A 13 21.04 -19.56 -1.76
CA MET A 13 20.88 -19.10 -3.14
C MET A 13 19.44 -19.25 -3.64
N GLU A 14 18.76 -20.35 -3.30
CA GLU A 14 17.37 -20.56 -3.69
C GLU A 14 16.43 -19.55 -3.02
N LYS A 15 16.63 -19.24 -1.74
CA LYS A 15 15.89 -18.17 -1.04
C LYS A 15 16.12 -16.80 -1.65
N GLN A 16 17.36 -16.47 -2.03
CA GLN A 16 17.68 -15.21 -2.70
C GLN A 16 17.04 -15.13 -4.09
N ALA A 17 17.04 -16.22 -4.85
CA ALA A 17 16.37 -16.30 -6.15
C ALA A 17 14.85 -16.07 -6.00
N LEU A 18 14.20 -16.73 -5.03
CA LEU A 18 12.78 -16.56 -4.73
C LEU A 18 12.43 -15.12 -4.33
N GLN A 19 13.24 -14.47 -3.48
CA GLN A 19 13.03 -13.07 -3.13
C GLN A 19 13.18 -12.12 -4.32
N THR A 20 14.13 -12.40 -5.21
CA THR A 20 14.35 -11.60 -6.41
C THR A 20 13.19 -11.75 -7.39
N GLU A 21 12.66 -12.96 -7.55
CA GLU A 21 11.49 -13.26 -8.36
C GLU A 21 10.22 -12.58 -7.80
N LEU A 22 10.01 -12.63 -6.48
CA LEU A 22 8.89 -11.94 -5.83
C LEU A 22 8.96 -10.43 -6.02
N ARG A 23 10.16 -9.82 -5.91
CA ARG A 23 10.36 -8.40 -6.23
C ARG A 23 10.04 -8.10 -7.70
N ARG A 24 10.46 -8.97 -8.63
CA ARG A 24 10.17 -8.82 -10.05
C ARG A 24 8.66 -8.86 -10.33
N LEU A 25 7.95 -9.82 -9.75
CA LEU A 25 6.50 -9.96 -9.90
C LEU A 25 5.74 -8.76 -9.29
N ARG A 26 6.19 -8.24 -8.15
CA ARG A 26 5.62 -7.04 -7.52
C ARG A 26 5.78 -5.81 -8.43
N ASN A 27 6.98 -5.59 -8.98
CA ASN A 27 7.23 -4.50 -9.93
C ASN A 27 6.41 -4.66 -11.22
N GLN A 28 6.25 -5.88 -11.72
CA GLN A 28 5.45 -6.16 -12.91
C GLN A 28 3.97 -5.82 -12.69
N ARG A 29 3.40 -6.18 -11.53
CA ARG A 29 2.03 -5.79 -11.14
C ARG A 29 1.88 -4.27 -11.04
N TYR A 30 2.87 -3.58 -10.46
CA TYR A 30 2.87 -2.12 -10.40
C TYR A 30 2.82 -1.49 -11.80
N HIS A 31 3.65 -1.96 -12.74
CA HIS A 31 3.65 -1.46 -14.11
C HIS A 31 2.34 -1.74 -14.85
N LEU A 32 1.75 -2.92 -14.67
CA LEU A 32 0.45 -3.25 -15.26
C LEU A 32 -0.68 -2.37 -14.70
N LYS A 33 -0.74 -2.17 -13.38
CA LYS A 33 -1.74 -1.31 -12.72
C LYS A 33 -1.58 0.15 -13.16
N ARG A 34 -0.33 0.63 -13.30
CA ARG A 34 -0.03 1.98 -13.83
C ARG A 34 -0.45 2.12 -15.30
N LYS A 35 -0.23 1.09 -16.14
CA LYS A 35 -0.64 1.09 -17.55
C LYS A 35 -2.16 1.06 -17.69
N GLN A 36 -2.87 0.28 -16.88
CA GLN A 36 -4.34 0.26 -16.83
C GLN A 36 -4.91 1.62 -16.43
N ARG A 37 -4.37 2.26 -15.39
CA ARG A 37 -4.79 3.61 -14.98
C ARG A 37 -4.58 4.65 -16.09
N LYS A 38 -3.44 4.59 -16.80
CA LYS A 38 -3.19 5.47 -17.96
C LYS A 38 -4.17 5.20 -19.11
N ALA A 39 -4.51 3.94 -19.39
CA ALA A 39 -5.48 3.58 -20.42
C ALA A 39 -6.90 4.06 -20.07
N SER A 40 -7.33 3.88 -18.83
CA SER A 40 -8.61 4.39 -18.32
C SER A 40 -8.67 5.92 -18.33
N GLN A 41 -7.56 6.61 -18.03
CA GLN A 41 -7.46 8.07 -18.06
C GLN A 41 -7.42 8.63 -19.49
N ALA A 42 -6.90 7.87 -20.46
CA ALA A 42 -6.89 8.23 -21.87
C ALA A 42 -8.22 7.92 -22.61
N GLY A 43 -9.26 7.47 -21.90
CA GLY A 43 -10.56 7.14 -22.50
C GLY A 43 -10.53 5.91 -23.42
N ILE A 44 -9.45 5.13 -23.40
CA ILE A 44 -9.32 3.91 -24.21
C ILE A 44 -9.95 2.76 -23.42
N SER A 45 -11.22 2.48 -23.71
CA SER A 45 -11.92 1.31 -23.21
C SER A 45 -11.26 0.04 -23.74
N VAL A 46 -10.49 -0.65 -22.89
CA VAL A 46 -10.00 -2.00 -23.19
C VAL A 46 -11.18 -2.96 -23.03
N PRO A 47 -11.54 -3.77 -24.04
CA PRO A 47 -12.63 -4.73 -23.90
C PRO A 47 -12.25 -5.75 -22.83
N VAL A 48 -13.10 -5.82 -21.80
CA VAL A 48 -13.10 -6.90 -20.81
C VAL A 48 -13.49 -8.17 -21.55
N ILE A 49 -12.52 -9.05 -21.82
CA ILE A 49 -12.80 -10.41 -22.29
C ILE A 49 -13.37 -11.18 -21.09
N GLY A 50 -14.68 -11.04 -20.90
CA GLY A 50 -15.48 -11.89 -20.04
C GLY A 50 -15.74 -13.20 -20.78
N GLY A 51 -15.33 -14.31 -20.16
CA GLY A 51 -15.71 -15.65 -20.61
C GLY A 51 -17.23 -15.81 -20.53
N GLY A 52 -17.84 -15.96 -21.69
CA GLY A 52 -19.23 -16.33 -21.87
C GLY A 52 -19.33 -17.04 -23.22
N THR A 53 -19.59 -18.34 -23.16
CA THR A 53 -19.91 -19.20 -24.30
C THR A 53 -21.10 -18.64 -25.06
N ASP A 54 -20.95 -18.38 -26.37
CA ASP A 54 -21.79 -18.98 -27.40
C ASP A 54 -21.38 -18.52 -28.80
N ALA A 55 -21.48 -19.47 -29.72
CA ALA A 55 -21.13 -19.34 -31.11
C ALA A 55 -22.08 -18.42 -31.87
N ALA A 56 -21.54 -17.49 -32.67
CA ALA A 56 -22.03 -17.17 -34.01
C ALA A 56 -21.06 -16.20 -34.69
N ALA A 57 -20.90 -16.42 -36.00
CA ALA A 57 -20.03 -15.69 -36.90
C ALA A 57 -20.26 -14.18 -36.92
N SER A 58 -19.19 -13.40 -37.13
CA SER A 58 -19.09 -12.58 -38.34
C SER A 58 -17.69 -11.98 -38.47
N ALA A 59 -17.10 -12.16 -39.64
CA ALA A 59 -15.86 -11.53 -40.06
C ALA A 59 -16.09 -10.04 -40.32
N HIS A 60 -15.20 -9.18 -39.82
CA HIS A 60 -14.87 -7.93 -40.50
C HIS A 60 -13.40 -7.60 -40.27
N ALA A 61 -12.71 -7.48 -41.40
CA ALA A 61 -11.31 -7.11 -41.54
C ALA A 61 -11.16 -5.59 -41.71
N VAL A 62 -9.92 -5.12 -41.51
CA VAL A 62 -9.34 -3.84 -42.01
C VAL A 62 -9.83 -2.60 -41.23
N ALA A 63 -9.03 -1.62 -40.80
CA ALA A 63 -7.78 -1.10 -41.34
C ALA A 63 -6.86 -0.58 -40.21
N VAL A 64 -5.56 -0.81 -40.39
CA VAL A 64 -4.49 0.01 -39.83
C VAL A 64 -4.40 1.26 -40.71
N THR A 65 -4.54 2.43 -40.12
CA THR A 65 -4.11 3.71 -40.71
C THR A 65 -3.05 4.30 -39.81
N GLU A 66 -1.80 4.14 -40.25
CA GLU A 66 -0.66 4.98 -39.89
C GLU A 66 -0.77 6.28 -40.70
N GLU A 67 -1.11 7.38 -40.03
CA GLU A 67 -0.82 8.77 -40.41
C GLU A 67 -0.78 9.51 -39.06
N GLY A 68 0.22 10.27 -38.64
CA GLY A 68 1.21 11.06 -39.33
C GLY A 68 1.38 12.31 -38.45
N GLY A 69 2.62 12.72 -38.15
CA GLY A 69 2.89 13.98 -37.46
C GLY A 69 3.92 13.89 -36.33
N GLU A 70 5.17 13.59 -36.67
CA GLU A 70 6.30 14.06 -35.86
C GLU A 70 6.39 15.59 -36.02
N GLU A 71 5.79 16.32 -35.09
CA GLU A 71 6.02 17.75 -34.95
C GLU A 71 7.39 17.95 -34.28
N MET A 72 8.40 18.25 -35.10
CA MET A 72 9.69 18.80 -34.66
C MET A 72 9.43 20.14 -33.98
N LEU A 73 9.39 20.14 -32.65
CA LEU A 73 9.48 21.36 -31.85
C LEU A 73 10.91 21.92 -31.95
N PRO A 74 11.08 23.22 -32.28
CA PRO A 74 12.39 23.85 -32.30
C PRO A 74 12.93 24.04 -30.87
N ASP A 75 14.18 23.63 -30.65
CA ASP A 75 15.00 23.97 -29.48
C ASP A 75 15.11 25.51 -29.38
N GLY A 76 14.29 26.09 -28.51
CA GLY A 76 14.44 27.45 -28.04
C GLY A 76 15.34 27.48 -26.80
N PRO A 77 16.27 28.43 -26.68
CA PRO A 77 17.15 28.53 -25.51
C PRO A 77 16.33 28.80 -24.24
N GLU A 78 16.57 27.99 -23.21
CA GLU A 78 16.04 28.17 -21.86
C GLU A 78 16.37 29.59 -21.33
N PRO A 79 15.38 30.38 -20.88
CA PRO A 79 15.67 31.53 -20.06
C PRO A 79 16.05 31.05 -18.66
N GLU A 80 17.32 31.26 -18.29
CA GLU A 80 17.80 31.23 -16.90
C GLU A 80 16.99 32.24 -16.08
N LEU A 81 15.94 31.76 -15.41
CA LEU A 81 15.26 32.52 -14.36
C LEU A 81 16.05 32.30 -13.07
N GLU A 82 16.93 33.26 -12.78
CA GLU A 82 17.53 33.41 -11.46
C GLU A 82 16.43 33.42 -10.39
N PRO A 83 16.54 32.62 -9.32
CA PRO A 83 15.62 32.73 -8.20
C PRO A 83 15.89 34.04 -7.46
N GLN A 84 15.09 35.06 -7.73
CA GLN A 84 15.02 36.25 -6.87
C GLN A 84 14.60 35.81 -5.47
N GLY A 85 15.57 35.87 -4.55
CA GLY A 85 15.35 35.72 -3.12
C GLY A 85 14.42 36.81 -2.62
N SER A 86 13.13 36.47 -2.55
CA SER A 86 12.17 37.20 -1.73
C SER A 86 12.36 36.77 -0.28
N ASN A 87 13.20 37.52 0.44
CA ASN A 87 13.21 37.56 1.90
C ASN A 87 11.88 38.14 2.39
N GLY A 88 10.84 37.31 2.38
CA GLY A 88 9.60 37.55 3.08
C GLY A 88 9.75 37.14 4.54
N ALA A 89 10.45 37.97 5.31
CA ALA A 89 10.30 37.99 6.75
C ALA A 89 8.87 38.47 7.06
N GLY A 90 8.00 37.56 7.46
CA GLY A 90 6.64 37.90 7.82
C GLY A 90 5.84 36.68 8.24
N ASP A 91 5.63 36.57 9.55
CA ASP A 91 4.54 35.82 10.17
C ASP A 91 4.78 34.31 10.40
N GLU A 92 5.81 34.00 11.19
CA GLU A 92 5.84 32.78 12.03
C GLU A 92 5.02 32.99 13.32
N GLY A 93 3.87 33.65 13.19
CA GLY A 93 2.91 33.82 14.26
C GLY A 93 2.07 32.56 14.41
N ASP A 94 2.27 31.87 15.54
CA ASP A 94 1.14 31.31 16.28
C ASP A 94 0.36 30.16 15.61
N TRP A 95 1.07 29.13 15.13
CA TRP A 95 0.46 27.85 14.69
C TRP A 95 0.39 26.79 15.81
N LEU A 96 0.75 27.16 17.03
CA LEU A 96 0.80 26.29 18.20
C LEU A 96 0.01 26.95 19.32
N GLU A 97 -1.26 26.58 19.47
CA GLU A 97 -2.02 26.50 20.74
C GLU A 97 -3.52 26.66 20.46
N ASP A 98 -4.11 25.65 19.81
CA ASP A 98 -5.50 25.34 20.12
C ASP A 98 -5.64 23.82 20.25
N ASP A 99 -5.07 23.34 21.36
CA ASP A 99 -5.07 21.97 21.87
C ASP A 99 -6.47 21.53 22.34
N ALA A 100 -7.53 21.89 21.60
CA ALA A 100 -8.82 21.26 21.79
C ALA A 100 -8.66 19.77 21.43
N PRO A 101 -8.80 18.84 22.39
CA PRO A 101 -8.75 17.42 22.10
C PRO A 101 -9.96 17.10 21.22
N ILE A 102 -9.70 16.71 19.97
CA ILE A 102 -10.75 16.18 19.11
C ILE A 102 -11.22 14.88 19.77
N PRO A 103 -12.51 14.74 20.09
CA PRO A 103 -13.01 13.61 20.85
C PRO A 103 -12.82 12.31 20.07
N THR A 104 -11.77 11.57 20.39
CA THR A 104 -11.57 10.19 19.93
C THR A 104 -12.50 9.29 20.73
N ARG A 105 -13.54 8.75 20.11
CA ARG A 105 -14.33 7.67 20.73
C ARG A 105 -13.50 6.38 20.78
N GLY A 106 -12.89 6.12 21.94
CA GLY A 106 -12.56 4.77 22.46
C GLY A 106 -11.62 3.87 21.65
N GLY A 107 -10.46 3.57 22.25
CA GLY A 107 -9.68 2.32 22.09
C GLY A 107 -9.57 1.71 20.69
N SER A 108 -9.48 2.53 19.65
CA SER A 108 -9.41 2.07 18.26
C SER A 108 -8.08 2.54 17.66
N PRO A 109 -7.33 1.65 16.98
CA PRO A 109 -6.00 1.95 16.45
C PRO A 109 -5.99 3.23 15.60
N ILE A 110 -7.02 3.40 14.77
CA ILE A 110 -7.21 4.57 13.92
C ILE A 110 -8.44 5.34 14.43
N PRO A 111 -8.33 6.64 14.76
CA PRO A 111 -9.46 7.41 15.22
C PRO A 111 -10.47 7.63 14.09
N ILE A 112 -11.76 7.44 14.40
CA ILE A 112 -12.85 7.75 13.49
C ILE A 112 -13.25 9.21 13.73
N LEU A 113 -12.97 10.07 12.75
CA LEU A 113 -13.33 11.49 12.81
C LEU A 113 -14.85 11.66 12.63
N VAL A 114 -15.41 12.67 13.30
CA VAL A 114 -16.80 13.08 13.07
C VAL A 114 -16.86 13.80 11.73
N THR A 115 -17.41 13.12 10.72
CA THR A 115 -17.51 13.62 9.35
C THR A 115 -18.86 13.24 8.75
N PRO A 116 -19.48 14.09 7.91
CA PRO A 116 -20.70 13.75 7.19
C PRO A 116 -20.47 12.67 6.11
N ASN A 117 -19.21 12.38 5.76
CA ASN A 117 -18.86 11.34 4.80
C ASN A 117 -19.01 9.95 5.43
N THR A 118 -20.19 9.35 5.28
CA THR A 118 -20.52 8.02 5.84
C THR A 118 -19.66 6.90 5.26
N ALA A 119 -19.28 7.00 3.98
CA ALA A 119 -18.40 6.02 3.34
C ALA A 119 -17.01 5.99 3.98
N LEU A 120 -16.46 7.16 4.31
CA LEU A 120 -15.19 7.27 5.03
C LEU A 120 -15.27 6.60 6.41
N VAL A 121 -16.35 6.84 7.15
CA VAL A 121 -16.57 6.23 8.47
C VAL A 121 -16.66 4.71 8.36
N GLU A 122 -17.38 4.19 7.36
CA GLU A 122 -17.53 2.75 7.14
C GLU A 122 -16.19 2.08 6.82
N VAL A 123 -15.39 2.68 5.93
CA VAL A 123 -14.05 2.18 5.58
C VAL A 123 -13.13 2.16 6.80
N LEU A 124 -13.08 3.24 7.57
CA LEU A 124 -12.25 3.31 8.79
C LEU A 124 -12.73 2.33 9.87
N THR A 125 -14.04 2.11 10.00
CA THR A 125 -14.60 1.13 10.94
C THR A 125 -14.23 -0.30 10.56
N ASN A 126 -14.33 -0.63 9.26
CA ASN A 126 -13.93 -1.93 8.75
C ASN A 126 -12.43 -2.16 8.97
N LEU A 127 -11.61 -1.17 8.63
CA LEU A 127 -10.16 -1.23 8.80
C LEU A 127 -9.76 -1.44 10.27
N ASN A 128 -10.34 -0.67 11.19
CA ASN A 128 -10.13 -0.86 12.63
C ASN A 128 -10.54 -2.26 13.11
N THR A 129 -11.65 -2.79 12.60
CA THR A 129 -12.10 -4.15 12.93
C THR A 129 -11.08 -5.19 12.47
N ARG A 130 -10.53 -5.05 11.26
CA ARG A 130 -9.50 -5.96 10.74
C ARG A 130 -8.19 -5.85 11.50
N ILE A 131 -7.73 -4.64 11.82
CA ILE A 131 -6.50 -4.41 12.60
C ILE A 131 -6.63 -5.06 13.99
N LYS A 132 -7.79 -4.91 14.64
CA LYS A 132 -8.07 -5.57 15.92
C LYS A 132 -8.10 -7.10 15.77
N ALA A 133 -8.76 -7.62 14.74
CA ALA A 133 -8.81 -9.06 14.47
C ALA A 133 -7.43 -9.65 14.13
N TRP A 134 -6.56 -8.86 13.49
CA TRP A 134 -5.17 -9.21 13.22
C TRP A 134 -4.33 -9.29 14.51
N GLY A 135 -4.78 -8.72 15.62
CA GLY A 135 -4.10 -8.80 16.91
C GLY A 135 -3.30 -7.56 17.28
N TYR A 136 -3.66 -6.39 16.73
CA TYR A 136 -3.16 -5.12 17.23
C TYR A 136 -3.42 -5.01 18.75
N THR A 137 -2.39 -4.59 19.48
CA THR A 137 -2.43 -4.39 20.92
C THR A 137 -1.60 -3.17 21.29
N ASP A 138 -2.08 -2.40 22.27
CA ASP A 138 -1.35 -1.25 22.79
C ASP A 138 -0.17 -1.67 23.70
N ASN A 139 -0.11 -2.95 24.11
CA ASN A 139 0.96 -3.51 24.92
C ASN A 139 1.96 -4.31 24.07
N LEU A 140 2.86 -3.59 23.38
CA LEU A 140 3.87 -4.19 22.52
C LEU A 140 4.84 -5.11 23.27
N ASP A 141 5.25 -4.72 24.48
CA ASP A 141 6.19 -5.52 25.29
C ASP A 141 5.59 -6.87 25.68
N GLY A 142 4.32 -6.88 26.11
CA GLY A 142 3.58 -8.10 26.42
C GLY A 142 3.41 -9.01 25.20
N TYR A 143 3.12 -8.42 24.04
CA TYR A 143 3.04 -9.18 22.78
C TYR A 143 4.39 -9.79 22.38
N VAL A 144 5.48 -9.02 22.43
CA VAL A 144 6.82 -9.51 22.08
C VAL A 144 7.26 -10.63 23.01
N ALA A 145 6.96 -10.53 24.30
CA ALA A 145 7.22 -11.61 25.25
C ALA A 145 6.44 -12.89 24.90
N ALA A 146 5.12 -12.79 24.72
CA ALA A 146 4.28 -13.92 24.34
C ALA A 146 4.72 -14.57 23.02
N PHE A 147 5.06 -13.76 22.01
CA PHE A 147 5.55 -14.24 20.72
C PHE A 147 6.87 -15.02 20.85
N LYS A 148 7.79 -14.58 21.71
CA LYS A 148 9.05 -15.30 21.99
C LYS A 148 8.79 -16.62 22.68
N ASP A 149 7.84 -16.66 23.61
CA ASP A 149 7.48 -17.89 24.32
C ASP A 149 6.83 -18.90 23.36
N GLU A 150 5.91 -18.46 22.49
CA GLU A 150 5.33 -19.28 21.42
C GLU A 150 6.40 -19.83 20.49
N PHE A 151 7.33 -18.98 20.04
CA PHE A 151 8.43 -19.37 19.18
C PHE A 151 9.34 -20.42 19.86
N ALA A 152 9.68 -20.20 21.14
CA ALA A 152 10.51 -21.12 21.89
C ALA A 152 9.83 -22.50 22.07
N ALA A 153 8.51 -22.52 22.30
CA ALA A 153 7.72 -23.73 22.41
C ALA A 153 7.64 -24.47 21.06
N ALA A 154 7.32 -23.77 19.97
CA ALA A 154 7.22 -24.36 18.63
C ALA A 154 8.54 -24.95 18.15
N LYS A 155 9.69 -24.37 18.54
CA LYS A 155 11.01 -24.85 18.15
C LYS A 155 11.40 -26.21 18.76
N LEU A 156 10.75 -26.63 19.85
CA LEU A 156 11.08 -27.88 20.54
C LEU A 156 10.49 -29.12 19.85
N ASP A 157 9.48 -28.94 19.00
CA ASP A 157 8.79 -30.02 18.29
C ASP A 157 8.70 -29.69 16.79
N GLU A 158 9.17 -30.60 15.94
CA GLU A 158 9.22 -30.39 14.49
C GLU A 158 7.82 -30.24 13.88
N GLY A 159 6.81 -30.95 14.42
CA GLY A 159 5.42 -30.81 14.00
C GLY A 159 4.83 -29.45 14.37
N ALA A 160 5.01 -29.03 15.63
CA ALA A 160 4.58 -27.71 16.09
C ALA A 160 5.29 -26.56 15.35
N TRP A 161 6.55 -26.76 14.94
CA TRP A 161 7.31 -25.77 14.17
C TRP A 161 6.69 -25.47 12.80
N GLU A 162 6.28 -26.51 12.07
CA GLU A 162 5.66 -26.35 10.76
C GLU A 162 4.29 -25.66 10.87
N GLU A 163 3.46 -26.09 11.82
CA GLU A 163 2.15 -25.49 12.10
C GLU A 163 2.30 -24.01 12.47
N TRP A 164 3.17 -23.70 13.42
CA TRP A 164 3.44 -22.32 13.85
C TRP A 164 3.94 -21.46 12.68
N THR A 165 4.87 -21.97 11.87
CA THR A 165 5.40 -21.23 10.71
C THR A 165 4.31 -20.94 9.68
N SER A 166 3.44 -21.92 9.42
CA SER A 166 2.30 -21.77 8.51
C SER A 166 1.29 -20.74 9.04
N GLU A 167 0.95 -20.82 10.34
CA GLU A 167 0.06 -19.88 11.01
C GLU A 167 0.62 -18.45 10.97
N LYS A 168 1.87 -18.24 11.38
CA LYS A 168 2.50 -16.92 11.34
C LYS A 168 2.68 -16.40 9.92
N GLY A 169 2.91 -17.28 8.94
CA GLY A 169 2.91 -16.92 7.52
C GLY A 169 1.54 -16.46 7.02
N ALA A 170 0.45 -17.07 7.48
CA ALA A 170 -0.91 -16.60 7.19
C ALA A 170 -1.21 -15.25 7.87
N TRP A 171 -0.81 -15.11 9.13
CA TRP A 171 -0.92 -13.88 9.91
C TRP A 171 -0.18 -12.70 9.26
N LEU A 172 1.04 -12.91 8.77
CA LEU A 172 1.81 -11.89 8.04
C LEU A 172 1.13 -11.48 6.72
N ARG A 173 0.58 -12.44 5.97
CA ARG A 173 -0.16 -12.14 4.72
C ARG A 173 -1.40 -11.30 4.98
N GLU A 174 -2.11 -11.55 6.06
CA GLU A 174 -3.26 -10.73 6.46
C GLU A 174 -2.82 -9.31 6.82
N GLY A 175 -1.70 -9.17 7.55
CA GLY A 175 -1.07 -7.87 7.83
C GLY A 175 -0.73 -7.09 6.56
N ASP A 176 -0.07 -7.75 5.59
CA ASP A 176 0.23 -7.14 4.29
C ASP A 176 -1.04 -6.66 3.55
N MET A 177 -2.13 -7.44 3.62
CA MET A 177 -3.40 -7.04 3.01
C MET A 177 -4.03 -5.82 3.69
N ILE A 178 -3.89 -5.69 5.01
CA ILE A 178 -4.34 -4.51 5.76
C ILE A 178 -3.50 -3.29 5.33
N LEU A 179 -2.18 -3.43 5.21
CA LEU A 179 -1.29 -2.36 4.75
C LEU A 179 -1.62 -1.89 3.33
N GLU A 180 -1.90 -2.81 2.40
CA GLU A 180 -2.33 -2.45 1.05
C GLU A 180 -3.66 -1.68 1.07
N GLN A 181 -4.60 -2.05 1.95
CA GLN A 181 -5.86 -1.30 2.09
C GLN A 181 -5.65 0.10 2.64
N ILE A 182 -4.76 0.28 3.62
CA ILE A 182 -4.35 1.59 4.11
C ILE A 182 -3.75 2.41 2.96
N GLN A 183 -2.87 1.81 2.16
CA GLN A 183 -2.25 2.48 1.02
C GLN A 183 -3.29 2.88 -0.04
N VAL A 184 -4.24 2.01 -0.37
CA VAL A 184 -5.35 2.33 -1.29
C VAL A 184 -6.20 3.47 -0.74
N PHE A 185 -6.56 3.40 0.55
CA PHE A 185 -7.31 4.44 1.24
C PHE A 185 -6.63 5.82 1.14
N ILE A 186 -5.31 5.88 1.37
CA ILE A 186 -4.52 7.10 1.22
C ILE A 186 -4.50 7.55 -0.25
N SER A 187 -4.29 6.61 -1.18
CA SER A 187 -4.11 6.89 -2.61
C SER A 187 -5.38 7.36 -3.32
N ASP A 188 -6.55 6.92 -2.86
CA ASP A 188 -7.84 7.27 -3.45
C ASP A 188 -8.28 8.71 -3.13
N GLY A 189 -7.46 9.46 -2.39
CA GLY A 189 -7.69 10.89 -2.15
C GLY A 189 -8.75 11.17 -1.09
N TRP A 190 -9.18 10.17 -0.32
CA TRP A 190 -10.12 10.36 0.80
C TRP A 190 -9.61 11.39 1.80
N MET A 191 -8.29 11.44 2.02
CA MET A 191 -7.64 12.44 2.88
C MET A 191 -7.74 13.87 2.33
N CYS A 192 -7.93 14.07 1.02
CA CYS A 192 -8.09 15.41 0.43
C CYS A 192 -9.42 16.07 0.82
N SER A 193 -10.40 15.29 1.29
CA SER A 193 -11.67 15.81 1.81
C SER A 193 -11.60 16.27 3.27
N LEU A 194 -10.49 16.00 3.96
CA LEU A 194 -10.26 16.40 5.35
C LEU A 194 -9.60 17.78 5.40
N SER A 195 -9.87 18.52 6.48
CA SER A 195 -9.08 19.73 6.78
C SER A 195 -7.61 19.36 6.99
N SER A 196 -6.68 20.30 6.74
CA SER A 196 -5.23 20.04 6.93
C SER A 196 -4.90 19.46 8.31
N ARG A 197 -5.56 19.96 9.37
CA ARG A 197 -5.43 19.44 10.74
C ARG A 197 -5.94 18.00 10.88
N ALA A 198 -7.13 17.71 10.35
CA ALA A 198 -7.73 16.38 10.39
C ALA A 198 -6.91 15.37 9.57
N GLY A 199 -6.39 15.78 8.40
CA GLY A 199 -5.49 14.99 7.57
C GLY A 199 -4.16 14.68 8.27
N ALA A 200 -3.52 15.68 8.88
CA ALA A 200 -2.28 15.50 9.63
C ALA A 200 -2.46 14.56 10.83
N MET A 201 -3.56 14.67 11.56
CA MET A 201 -3.90 13.75 12.64
C MET A 201 -4.09 12.33 12.09
N MET A 202 -4.93 12.16 11.08
CA MET A 202 -5.20 10.85 10.47
C MET A 202 -3.90 10.19 10.01
N TRP A 203 -3.02 10.96 9.36
CA TRP A 203 -1.69 10.51 8.96
C TRP A 203 -0.87 9.99 10.14
N ARG A 204 -0.78 10.76 11.24
CA ARG A 204 -0.05 10.36 12.45
C ARG A 204 -0.54 9.02 13.01
N HIS A 205 -1.85 8.80 13.02
CA HIS A 205 -2.42 7.54 13.52
C HIS A 205 -2.22 6.38 12.55
N LEU A 206 -2.38 6.61 11.25
CA LEU A 206 -2.09 5.59 10.25
C LEU A 206 -0.63 5.14 10.34
N THR A 207 0.32 6.06 10.50
CA THR A 207 1.74 5.73 10.66
C THR A 207 2.10 5.10 11.99
N ALA A 208 1.25 5.20 13.02
CA ALA A 208 1.50 4.59 14.32
C ALA A 208 1.02 3.13 14.38
N VAL A 209 0.11 2.74 13.49
CA VAL A 209 -0.43 1.39 13.37
C VAL A 209 0.41 0.50 12.46
N VAL A 210 1.22 1.11 11.59
CA VAL A 210 2.19 0.46 10.69
C VAL A 210 3.55 0.41 11.35
#